data_AF-A0A1G3A0W9-F1
#
_entry.id   AF-A0A1G3A0W9-F1
#
_cell.length_a   1.000
_cell.length_b   1.000
_cell.length_c   1.000
_cell.angle_alpha   90.00
_cell.angle_beta   90.00
_cell.angle_gamma   90.00
#
_symmetry.space_group_name_H-M   'P 1'
#
loop_
_entity.id
_entity.type
_entity.pdbx_description
1 polymer ?
#
loop_
_entity_poly.entity_id
_entity_poly.type
_entity_poly.pdbx_seq_one_letter_code
_entity_poly.pdbx_strand_id
1 'polypeptide(L)'
;MTKRQLARAGSAKYAIHGPNEILRPAVLRDGRAVYEFIRCNPHWGGVSSCDQGRHIGEVLTDEFLTRLVEREGTCILYTHLGKIDDPEVPFNKRAVTAFRRLAEEFCTGRILGTTTQRLLEYRRAVRETGWTITQDANHDHIAVQTQSDDNISRRLCEADLAGLTFYVSDPSIISMSIDGRAVVHLGSNGPDHTGRRSVSLPWLTLEFPSI
;
A
#
# COMPACT_ATOMS: atom_id res chain seq x y z
N MET A 1 8.57 -20.55 13.31
CA MET A 1 7.50 -20.20 14.28
C MET A 1 8.07 -19.19 15.26
N THR A 2 8.01 -17.88 14.96
CA THR A 2 9.13 -17.03 15.42
C THR A 2 8.90 -15.52 15.62
N LYS A 3 7.86 -14.87 15.07
CA LYS A 3 7.56 -13.44 15.37
C LYS A 3 6.06 -13.14 15.40
N ARG A 4 5.32 -13.72 14.45
CA ARG A 4 3.85 -13.57 14.35
C ARG A 4 3.10 -14.15 15.56
N GLN A 5 3.57 -15.26 16.12
CA GLN A 5 3.00 -15.82 17.36
C GLN A 5 3.29 -14.91 18.55
N LEU A 6 4.50 -14.35 18.65
CA LEU A 6 4.85 -13.37 19.68
C LEU A 6 4.01 -12.09 19.54
N ALA A 7 3.76 -11.63 18.31
CA ALA A 7 2.87 -10.52 18.02
C ALA A 7 1.44 -10.81 18.53
N ARG A 8 0.89 -11.98 18.20
CA ARG A 8 -0.43 -12.44 18.68
C ARG A 8 -0.49 -12.63 20.20
N ALA A 9 0.64 -12.93 20.83
CA ALA A 9 0.78 -13.04 22.28
C ALA A 9 1.03 -11.68 22.98
N GLY A 10 0.92 -10.55 22.26
CA GLY A 10 0.99 -9.20 22.84
C GLY A 10 2.40 -8.59 22.91
N SER A 11 3.41 -9.18 22.26
CA SER A 11 4.77 -8.61 22.26
C SER A 11 4.81 -7.28 21.50
N ALA A 12 4.98 -6.16 22.21
CA ALA A 12 5.12 -4.81 21.64
C ALA A 12 6.21 -4.72 20.55
N LYS A 13 7.34 -5.42 20.73
CA LYS A 13 8.44 -5.48 19.74
C LYS A 13 8.02 -6.06 18.40
N TYR A 14 7.12 -7.03 18.39
CA TYR A 14 6.73 -7.78 17.20
C TYR A 14 5.31 -7.49 16.74
N ALA A 15 4.60 -6.57 17.40
CA ALA A 15 3.19 -6.28 17.13
C ALA A 15 2.89 -6.06 15.64
N ILE A 16 3.77 -5.34 14.92
CA ILE A 16 3.66 -5.07 13.48
C ILE A 16 3.68 -6.34 12.59
N HIS A 17 4.17 -7.48 13.09
CA HIS A 17 4.20 -8.75 12.33
C HIS A 17 2.90 -9.57 12.43
N GLY A 18 1.94 -9.16 13.27
CA GLY A 18 0.66 -9.83 13.47
C GLY A 18 -0.37 -9.49 12.36
N PRO A 19 -0.73 -8.21 12.20
CA PRO A 19 -1.72 -7.72 11.24
C PRO A 19 -1.12 -7.48 9.84
N ASN A 20 -1.98 -7.24 8.85
CA ASN A 20 -1.59 -6.74 7.52
C ASN A 20 -1.29 -5.24 7.57
N GLU A 21 -0.46 -4.83 8.52
CA GLU A 21 -0.04 -3.44 8.72
C GLU A 21 1.47 -3.35 8.59
N ILE A 22 1.91 -2.42 7.75
CA ILE A 22 3.33 -2.19 7.49
C ILE A 22 3.84 -0.91 8.14
N LEU A 23 2.98 -0.14 8.81
CA LEU A 23 3.25 1.22 9.31
C LEU A 23 2.66 1.39 10.72
N ARG A 24 3.46 1.86 11.68
CA ARG A 24 2.95 2.20 13.03
C ARG A 24 3.65 3.42 13.64
N PRO A 25 2.97 4.14 14.54
CA PRO A 25 3.62 5.16 15.36
C PRO A 25 4.75 4.55 16.21
N ALA A 26 5.83 5.31 16.36
CA ALA A 26 6.94 5.00 17.26
C ALA A 26 7.50 6.30 17.85
N VAL A 27 8.31 6.17 18.90
CA VAL A 27 8.98 7.30 19.55
C VAL A 27 10.48 7.01 19.56
N LEU A 28 11.26 7.94 19.03
CA LEU A 28 12.72 7.87 19.04
C LEU A 28 13.26 8.06 20.47
N ARG A 29 14.55 7.74 20.69
CA ARG A 29 15.19 7.87 22.01
C ARG A 29 15.18 9.31 22.56
N ASP A 30 15.07 10.30 21.68
CA ASP A 30 15.00 11.72 22.02
C ASP A 30 13.56 12.24 22.22
N GLY A 31 12.56 11.34 22.23
CA GLY A 31 11.16 11.68 22.43
C GLY A 31 10.42 12.13 21.18
N ARG A 32 11.08 12.26 20.02
CA ARG A 32 10.39 12.61 18.76
C ARG A 32 9.50 11.47 18.31
N ALA A 33 8.24 11.77 18.02
CA ALA A 33 7.33 10.81 17.42
C ALA A 33 7.62 10.66 15.92
N VAL A 34 7.60 9.43 15.44
CA VAL A 34 7.87 9.07 14.05
C VAL A 34 6.96 7.94 13.60
N TYR A 35 6.96 7.69 12.31
CA TYR A 35 6.46 6.43 11.77
C TYR A 35 7.61 5.46 11.53
N GLU A 36 7.49 4.26 12.07
CA GLU A 36 8.31 3.13 11.66
C GLU A 36 7.53 2.21 10.72
N PHE A 37 8.23 1.59 9.79
CA PHE A 37 7.64 0.66 8.84
C PHE A 37 8.50 -0.57 8.65
N ILE A 38 7.88 -1.66 8.18
CA ILE A 38 8.57 -2.92 7.92
C ILE A 38 8.71 -3.17 6.42
N ARG A 39 9.91 -3.61 6.05
CA ARG A 39 10.17 -4.29 4.78
C ARG A 39 10.12 -5.79 5.00
N CYS A 40 9.76 -6.54 3.98
CA CYS A 40 9.75 -7.99 4.01
C CYS A 40 10.60 -8.59 2.89
N ASN A 41 11.01 -9.81 3.14
CA ASN A 41 11.47 -10.74 2.12
C ASN A 41 10.88 -12.09 2.57
N PRO A 42 9.87 -12.62 1.86
CA PRO A 42 9.17 -13.85 2.24
C PRO A 42 10.03 -15.12 2.16
N HIS A 43 11.29 -15.04 1.70
CA HIS A 43 12.17 -16.19 1.63
C HIS A 43 12.39 -16.83 3.01
N TRP A 44 12.30 -18.17 3.08
CA TRP A 44 12.40 -18.94 4.33
C TRP A 44 13.74 -18.75 5.06
N GLY A 45 14.82 -18.51 4.31
CA GLY A 45 16.16 -18.23 4.84
C GLY A 45 16.31 -16.84 5.50
N GLY A 46 15.28 -15.99 5.45
CA GLY A 46 15.26 -14.67 6.06
C GLY A 46 15.64 -13.54 5.11
N VAL A 47 15.75 -12.33 5.66
CA VAL A 47 15.74 -11.08 4.85
C VAL A 47 16.91 -10.93 3.89
N SER A 48 18.06 -11.51 4.23
CA SER A 48 19.29 -11.48 3.41
C SER A 48 19.38 -12.63 2.42
N SER A 49 18.44 -13.58 2.43
CA SER A 49 18.43 -14.70 1.49
C SER A 49 17.75 -14.30 0.18
N CYS A 50 18.37 -14.65 -0.95
CA CYS A 50 17.86 -14.29 -2.28
C CYS A 50 17.59 -12.77 -2.43
N ASP A 51 18.39 -11.95 -1.75
CA ASP A 51 18.24 -10.49 -1.72
C ASP A 51 18.81 -9.80 -2.97
N GLN A 52 19.23 -10.55 -3.99
CA GLN A 52 19.84 -10.04 -5.22
C GLN A 52 18.81 -10.05 -6.36
N GLY A 53 18.94 -9.12 -7.32
CA GLY A 53 18.05 -9.04 -8.49
C GLY A 53 17.88 -10.37 -9.23
N ARG A 54 18.97 -11.10 -9.46
CA ARG A 54 18.92 -12.42 -10.13
C ARG A 54 18.21 -13.52 -9.35
N HIS A 55 18.07 -13.39 -8.04
CA HIS A 55 17.45 -14.39 -7.17
C HIS A 55 16.02 -14.02 -6.76
N ILE A 56 15.50 -12.88 -7.25
CA ILE A 56 14.17 -12.40 -6.91
C ILE A 56 13.06 -13.42 -7.24
N GLY A 57 13.28 -14.33 -8.18
CA GLY A 57 12.32 -15.40 -8.50
C GLY A 57 12.05 -16.36 -7.35
N GLU A 58 12.96 -16.48 -6.38
CA GLU A 58 12.77 -17.25 -5.14
C GLU A 58 11.99 -16.48 -4.07
N VAL A 59 11.80 -15.16 -4.28
CA VAL A 59 11.10 -14.25 -3.37
C VAL A 59 9.70 -13.93 -3.91
N LEU A 60 9.63 -13.54 -5.18
CA LEU A 60 8.42 -13.23 -5.94
C LEU A 60 7.80 -14.50 -6.54
N THR A 61 7.50 -15.49 -5.70
CA THR A 61 6.89 -16.75 -6.13
C THR A 61 5.41 -16.55 -6.48
N ASP A 62 4.85 -17.51 -7.23
CA ASP A 62 3.43 -17.51 -7.59
C ASP A 62 2.52 -17.56 -6.34
N GLU A 63 2.89 -18.44 -5.42
CA GLU A 63 2.20 -18.63 -4.15
C GLU A 63 2.23 -17.35 -3.31
N PHE A 64 3.36 -16.64 -3.29
CA PHE A 64 3.48 -15.38 -2.58
C PHE A 64 2.53 -14.31 -3.16
N LEU A 65 2.52 -14.12 -4.48
CA LEU A 65 1.65 -13.14 -5.13
C LEU A 65 0.18 -13.49 -4.95
N THR A 66 -0.19 -14.76 -5.15
CA THR A 66 -1.55 -15.24 -4.92
C THR A 66 -1.99 -14.99 -3.48
N ARG A 67 -1.15 -15.32 -2.50
CA ARG A 67 -1.44 -15.07 -1.09
C ARG A 67 -1.51 -13.59 -0.75
N LEU A 68 -0.73 -12.73 -1.41
CA LEU A 68 -0.81 -11.28 -1.24
C LEU A 68 -2.20 -10.79 -1.67
N VAL A 69 -2.68 -11.22 -2.84
CA VAL A 69 -4.03 -10.86 -3.33
C VAL A 69 -5.13 -11.42 -2.43
N GLU A 70 -5.09 -12.71 -2.09
CA GLU A 70 -6.09 -13.37 -1.22
C GLU A 70 -6.26 -12.68 0.16
N ARG A 71 -5.21 -12.01 0.62
CA ARG A 71 -5.18 -11.34 1.93
C ARG A 71 -5.42 -9.85 1.84
N GLU A 72 -5.65 -9.31 0.64
CA GLU A 72 -5.65 -7.87 0.37
C GLU A 72 -4.39 -7.22 0.98
N GLY A 73 -3.28 -7.93 0.81
CA GLY A 73 -2.02 -7.75 1.49
C GLY A 73 -1.30 -6.48 1.08
N THR A 74 -0.61 -5.85 2.02
CA THR A 74 0.35 -4.78 1.74
C THR A 74 1.76 -5.24 2.11
N CYS A 75 2.74 -4.98 1.24
CA CYS A 75 4.14 -5.27 1.55
C CYS A 75 5.12 -4.29 0.90
N ILE A 76 6.31 -4.16 1.51
CA ILE A 76 7.46 -3.47 0.92
C ILE A 76 8.56 -4.50 0.78
N LEU A 77 8.84 -4.95 -0.45
CA LEU A 77 9.85 -5.96 -0.71
C LEU A 77 11.26 -5.39 -0.59
N TYR A 78 12.12 -6.10 0.12
CA TYR A 78 13.54 -5.81 0.22
C TYR A 78 14.32 -6.63 -0.82
N THR A 79 15.06 -5.95 -1.69
CA THR A 79 15.98 -6.55 -2.65
C THR A 79 17.05 -5.53 -3.06
N HIS A 80 18.17 -6.02 -3.59
CA HIS A 80 19.25 -5.27 -4.21
C HIS A 80 19.29 -5.59 -5.70
N LEU A 81 18.64 -4.76 -6.51
CA LEU A 81 18.63 -4.96 -7.96
C LEU A 81 20.02 -4.75 -8.59
N GLY A 82 20.88 -3.92 -7.99
CA GLY A 82 22.24 -3.65 -8.45
C GLY A 82 23.32 -4.57 -7.88
N LYS A 83 22.98 -5.50 -6.98
CA LYS A 83 23.93 -6.50 -6.47
C LYS A 83 24.02 -7.62 -7.51
N ILE A 84 24.91 -7.42 -8.48
CA ILE A 84 25.11 -8.26 -9.65
C ILE A 84 26.45 -8.98 -9.50
N ASP A 85 26.42 -10.31 -9.55
CA ASP A 85 27.60 -11.17 -9.55
C ASP A 85 28.11 -11.51 -10.95
N ASP A 86 27.22 -11.47 -11.95
CA ASP A 86 27.52 -11.63 -13.37
C ASP A 86 26.88 -10.49 -14.19
N PRO A 87 27.68 -9.51 -14.68
CA PRO A 87 27.18 -8.36 -15.43
C PRO A 87 26.60 -8.72 -16.80
N GLU A 88 26.96 -9.87 -17.37
CA GLU A 88 26.40 -10.33 -18.65
C GLU A 88 25.00 -10.92 -18.47
N VAL A 89 24.68 -11.39 -17.26
CA VAL A 89 23.37 -11.96 -16.90
C VAL A 89 22.85 -11.37 -15.60
N PRO A 90 22.54 -10.05 -15.56
CA PRO A 90 22.11 -9.37 -14.34
C PRO A 90 20.79 -9.93 -13.79
N PHE A 91 19.95 -10.48 -14.68
CA PHE A 91 18.72 -11.20 -14.32
C PHE A 91 18.66 -12.53 -15.06
N ASN A 92 18.61 -13.64 -14.30
CA ASN A 92 18.41 -14.96 -14.90
C ASN A 92 16.94 -15.15 -15.36
N LYS A 93 16.69 -16.24 -16.09
CA LYS A 93 15.35 -16.56 -16.61
C LYS A 93 14.27 -16.57 -15.51
N ARG A 94 14.57 -17.10 -14.32
CA ARG A 94 13.62 -17.14 -13.19
C ARG A 94 13.25 -15.74 -12.70
N ALA A 95 14.23 -14.85 -12.56
CA ALA A 95 14.00 -13.45 -12.18
C ALA A 95 13.14 -12.73 -13.23
N VAL A 96 13.45 -12.89 -14.51
CA VAL A 96 12.68 -12.29 -15.61
C VAL A 96 11.23 -12.79 -15.60
N THR A 97 11.01 -14.10 -15.46
CA THR A 97 9.65 -14.67 -15.37
C THR A 97 8.90 -14.10 -14.16
N ALA A 98 9.53 -13.98 -13.00
CA ALA A 98 8.89 -13.44 -11.81
C ALA A 98 8.48 -11.97 -11.96
N PHE A 99 9.35 -11.14 -12.56
CA PHE A 99 9.02 -9.74 -12.85
C PHE A 99 7.91 -9.60 -13.89
N ARG A 100 7.91 -10.43 -14.93
CA ARG A 100 6.83 -10.43 -15.95
C ARG A 100 5.49 -10.80 -15.34
N ARG A 101 5.44 -11.81 -14.48
CA ARG A 101 4.22 -12.15 -13.73
C ARG A 101 3.75 -10.99 -12.85
N LEU A 102 4.66 -10.36 -12.09
CA LEU A 102 4.29 -9.19 -11.29
C LEU A 102 3.75 -8.03 -12.15
N ALA A 103 4.35 -7.80 -13.32
CA ALA A 103 3.87 -6.80 -14.27
C ALA A 103 2.47 -7.15 -14.82
N GLU A 104 2.19 -8.43 -15.06
CA GLU A 104 0.86 -8.89 -15.49
C GLU A 104 -0.19 -8.69 -14.38
N GLU A 105 0.12 -9.05 -13.14
CA GLU A 105 -0.74 -8.79 -11.97
C GLU A 105 -1.01 -7.28 -11.78
N PHE A 106 -0.02 -6.45 -12.10
CA PHE A 106 -0.17 -4.99 -12.11
C PHE A 106 -1.09 -4.50 -13.23
N CYS A 107 -0.83 -4.91 -14.47
CA CYS A 107 -1.61 -4.52 -15.64
C CYS A 107 -3.08 -4.96 -15.55
N THR A 108 -3.34 -6.11 -14.92
CA THR A 108 -4.68 -6.64 -14.70
C THR A 108 -5.39 -6.04 -13.48
N GLY A 109 -4.73 -5.15 -12.74
CA GLY A 109 -5.29 -4.46 -11.57
C GLY A 109 -5.41 -5.32 -10.31
N ARG A 110 -4.80 -6.52 -10.29
CA ARG A 110 -4.80 -7.41 -9.12
C ARG A 110 -3.80 -6.98 -8.05
N ILE A 111 -2.68 -6.38 -8.45
CA ILE A 111 -1.63 -5.89 -7.54
C ILE A 111 -1.28 -4.44 -7.90
N LEU A 112 -1.34 -3.54 -6.93
CA LEU A 112 -0.83 -2.19 -7.10
C LEU A 112 0.68 -2.14 -6.83
N GLY A 113 1.47 -1.84 -7.85
CA GLY A 113 2.89 -1.53 -7.75
C GLY A 113 3.10 -0.02 -7.59
N THR A 114 3.87 0.39 -6.57
CA THR A 114 4.14 1.82 -6.32
C THR A 114 5.46 2.03 -5.56
N THR A 115 5.86 3.28 -5.39
CA THR A 115 7.01 3.66 -4.56
C THR A 115 6.70 3.46 -3.07
N THR A 116 7.75 3.21 -2.28
CA THR A 116 7.62 3.10 -0.82
C THR A 116 6.94 4.33 -0.22
N GLN A 117 7.31 5.53 -0.66
CA GLN A 117 6.71 6.77 -0.14
C GLN A 117 5.19 6.78 -0.32
N ARG A 118 4.69 6.60 -1.55
CA ARG A 118 3.24 6.63 -1.84
C ARG A 118 2.48 5.53 -1.10
N LEU A 119 3.09 4.36 -0.94
CA LEU A 119 2.48 3.29 -0.16
C LEU A 119 2.35 3.67 1.31
N LEU A 120 3.41 4.24 1.91
CA LEU A 120 3.40 4.65 3.31
C LEU A 120 2.43 5.83 3.54
N GLU A 121 2.36 6.78 2.62
CA GLU A 121 1.38 7.87 2.64
C GLU A 121 -0.05 7.34 2.56
N TYR A 122 -0.34 6.42 1.64
CA TYR A 122 -1.65 5.74 1.56
C TYR A 122 -2.00 5.01 2.86
N ARG A 123 -1.07 4.23 3.42
CA ARG A 123 -1.30 3.51 4.69
C ARG A 123 -1.52 4.45 5.85
N ARG A 124 -0.87 5.61 5.84
CA ARG A 124 -1.09 6.67 6.82
C ARG A 124 -2.48 7.28 6.65
N ALA A 125 -2.87 7.62 5.42
CA ALA A 125 -4.19 8.15 5.10
C ALA A 125 -5.30 7.22 5.59
N VAL A 126 -5.23 5.92 5.25
CA VAL A 126 -6.21 4.91 5.73
C VAL A 126 -6.36 4.89 7.25
N ARG A 127 -5.30 5.17 8.01
CA ARG A 127 -5.34 5.19 9.48
C ARG A 127 -5.84 6.52 10.05
N GLU A 128 -5.42 7.63 9.46
CA GLU A 128 -5.59 8.98 10.04
C GLU A 128 -6.75 9.77 9.43
N THR A 129 -7.45 9.24 8.42
CA THR A 129 -8.67 9.88 7.91
C THR A 129 -9.91 9.31 8.56
N GLY A 130 -10.73 10.21 9.11
CA GLY A 130 -12.13 9.93 9.38
C GLY A 130 -13.00 10.33 8.19
N TRP A 131 -14.17 9.74 8.06
CA TRP A 131 -15.13 10.18 7.04
C TRP A 131 -16.57 9.90 7.47
N THR A 132 -17.49 10.66 6.88
CA THR A 132 -18.93 10.49 7.06
C THR A 132 -19.63 10.61 5.71
N ILE A 133 -20.75 9.93 5.55
CA ILE A 133 -21.65 10.10 4.40
C ILE A 133 -22.95 10.74 4.89
N THR A 134 -23.38 11.81 4.21
CA THR A 134 -24.70 12.42 4.39
C THR A 134 -25.50 12.16 3.14
N GLN A 135 -26.69 11.60 3.31
CA GLN A 135 -27.58 11.25 2.21
C GLN A 135 -28.71 12.27 2.14
N ASP A 136 -28.95 12.83 0.96
CA ASP A 136 -30.16 13.57 0.65
C ASP A 136 -30.96 12.87 -0.46
N ALA A 137 -32.14 13.40 -0.80
CA ALA A 137 -33.03 12.74 -1.74
C ALA A 137 -32.45 12.57 -3.16
N ASN A 138 -31.46 13.39 -3.54
CA ASN A 138 -30.93 13.49 -4.89
C ASN A 138 -29.40 13.37 -4.96
N HIS A 139 -28.69 13.43 -3.83
CA HIS A 139 -27.26 13.62 -3.77
C HIS A 139 -26.67 13.06 -2.46
N ASP A 140 -25.60 12.27 -2.59
CA ASP A 140 -24.86 11.76 -1.44
C ASP A 140 -23.55 12.56 -1.30
N HIS A 141 -23.24 13.03 -0.10
CA HIS A 141 -22.02 13.78 0.21
C HIS A 141 -21.10 13.00 1.14
N ILE A 142 -19.85 12.78 0.71
CA ILE A 142 -18.78 12.21 1.53
C ILE A 142 -17.91 13.35 2.06
N ALA A 143 -17.89 13.51 3.39
CA ALA A 143 -16.98 14.43 4.06
C ALA A 143 -15.80 13.65 4.64
N VAL A 144 -14.60 13.90 4.13
CA VAL A 144 -13.34 13.32 4.61
C VAL A 144 -12.65 14.35 5.52
N GLN A 145 -12.23 13.88 6.70
CA GLN A 145 -11.50 14.68 7.68
C GLN A 145 -10.11 14.08 7.86
N THR A 146 -9.08 14.88 7.63
CA THR A 146 -7.70 14.48 7.94
C THR A 146 -7.40 14.81 9.40
N GLN A 147 -7.05 13.81 10.20
CA GLN A 147 -6.51 14.06 11.52
C GLN A 147 -5.03 14.42 11.36
N SER A 148 -4.57 15.52 11.97
CA SER A 148 -3.15 15.73 12.21
C SER A 148 -2.85 15.41 13.67
N ASP A 149 -2.09 14.34 13.90
CA ASP A 149 -1.28 14.29 15.12
C ASP A 149 -0.05 15.14 14.81
N ASP A 150 -0.14 16.44 15.14
CA ASP A 150 0.85 17.47 14.81
C ASP A 150 2.29 17.10 15.25
N ASN A 151 2.42 16.12 16.14
CA ASN A 151 3.70 15.70 16.71
C ASN A 151 4.45 14.63 15.89
N ILE A 152 3.77 13.89 14.99
CA ILE A 152 4.39 12.73 14.32
C ILE A 152 4.86 13.07 12.90
N SER A 153 4.08 13.83 12.14
CA SER A 153 4.34 14.06 10.72
C SER A 153 3.58 15.27 10.19
N ARG A 154 3.97 15.78 9.01
CA ARG A 154 3.24 16.85 8.31
C ARG A 154 1.76 16.46 8.13
N ARG A 155 0.86 17.44 8.07
CA ARG A 155 -0.55 17.20 7.72
C ARG A 155 -0.66 16.49 6.36
N LEU A 156 -1.64 15.59 6.25
CA LEU A 156 -1.96 14.93 4.98
C LEU A 156 -2.49 15.96 3.99
N CYS A 157 -1.95 15.96 2.78
CA CYS A 157 -2.48 16.73 1.67
C CYS A 157 -3.30 15.82 0.74
N GLU A 158 -4.04 16.40 -0.20
CA GLU A 158 -4.88 15.65 -1.14
C GLU A 158 -4.12 14.55 -1.90
N ALA A 159 -2.85 14.80 -2.26
CA ALA A 159 -2.02 13.80 -2.92
C ALA A 159 -1.74 12.56 -2.05
N ASP A 160 -1.68 12.71 -0.72
CA ASP A 160 -1.48 11.58 0.21
C ASP A 160 -2.73 10.70 0.32
N LEU A 161 -3.89 11.25 -0.05
CA LEU A 161 -5.19 10.58 0.00
C LEU A 161 -5.51 9.83 -1.30
N ALA A 162 -4.63 9.91 -2.31
CA ALA A 162 -4.77 9.19 -3.56
C ALA A 162 -5.05 7.69 -3.31
N GLY A 163 -6.02 7.12 -4.02
CA GLY A 163 -6.44 5.73 -3.91
C GLY A 163 -7.39 5.40 -2.76
N LEU A 164 -7.66 6.33 -1.84
CA LEU A 164 -8.76 6.12 -0.87
C LEU A 164 -10.06 5.91 -1.63
N THR A 165 -10.78 4.85 -1.26
CA THR A 165 -11.92 4.32 -1.98
C THR A 165 -13.09 4.14 -1.03
N PHE A 166 -14.26 4.63 -1.43
CA PHE A 166 -15.47 4.65 -0.63
C PHE A 166 -16.57 3.94 -1.39
N TYR A 167 -17.12 2.90 -0.78
CA TYR A 167 -18.26 2.17 -1.35
C TYR A 167 -19.53 3.02 -1.28
N VAL A 168 -20.24 3.11 -2.40
CA VAL A 168 -21.45 3.93 -2.56
C VAL A 168 -22.49 3.18 -3.39
N SER A 169 -23.76 3.55 -3.24
CA SER A 169 -24.86 2.93 -4.00
C SER A 169 -24.83 3.36 -5.47
N ASP A 170 -24.66 4.67 -5.72
CA ASP A 170 -24.61 5.24 -7.07
C ASP A 170 -23.47 6.27 -7.17
N PRO A 171 -22.36 5.94 -7.84
CA PRO A 171 -21.23 6.86 -8.04
C PRO A 171 -21.59 8.17 -8.77
N SER A 172 -22.67 8.21 -9.56
CA SER A 172 -23.01 9.34 -10.42
C SER A 172 -23.57 10.56 -9.68
N ILE A 173 -24.01 10.36 -8.44
CA ILE A 173 -24.62 11.39 -7.58
C ILE A 173 -23.77 11.72 -6.36
N ILE A 174 -22.49 11.34 -6.36
CA ILE A 174 -21.59 11.56 -5.22
C ILE A 174 -20.87 12.89 -5.37
N SER A 175 -20.82 13.66 -4.27
CA SER A 175 -19.81 14.71 -4.09
C SER A 175 -18.94 14.38 -2.89
N MET A 176 -17.73 14.93 -2.88
CA MET A 176 -16.79 14.75 -1.79
C MET A 176 -16.17 16.08 -1.37
N SER A 177 -15.89 16.22 -0.08
CA SER A 177 -15.02 17.26 0.45
C SER A 177 -13.92 16.67 1.32
N ILE A 178 -12.75 17.31 1.32
CA ILE A 178 -11.62 17.02 2.22
C ILE A 178 -11.40 18.26 3.07
N ASP A 179 -11.57 18.14 4.39
CA ASP A 179 -11.44 19.25 5.35
C ASP A 179 -12.26 20.49 4.93
N GLY A 180 -13.48 20.26 4.42
CA GLY A 180 -14.40 21.29 3.94
C GLY A 180 -14.12 21.83 2.53
N ARG A 181 -13.06 21.36 1.85
CA ARG A 181 -12.76 21.75 0.45
C ARG A 181 -13.33 20.72 -0.51
N ALA A 182 -14.09 21.18 -1.50
CA ALA A 182 -14.69 20.31 -2.51
C ALA A 182 -13.62 19.61 -3.36
N VAL A 183 -13.80 18.31 -3.59
CA VAL A 183 -12.98 17.51 -4.52
C VAL A 183 -13.62 17.57 -5.90
N VAL A 184 -12.85 18.03 -6.89
CA VAL A 184 -13.35 18.23 -8.26
C VAL A 184 -13.25 16.96 -9.10
N HIS A 185 -12.29 16.09 -8.80
CA HIS A 185 -11.98 14.91 -9.59
C HIS A 185 -12.11 13.64 -8.74
N LEU A 186 -13.26 12.97 -8.88
CA LEU A 186 -13.48 11.64 -8.32
C LEU A 186 -13.47 10.60 -9.43
N GLY A 187 -12.73 9.51 -9.23
CA GLY A 187 -12.83 8.32 -10.06
C GLY A 187 -14.07 7.54 -9.66
N SER A 188 -14.92 7.18 -10.63
CA SER A 188 -16.00 6.22 -10.43
C SER A 188 -15.52 4.83 -10.81
N ASN A 189 -15.67 3.87 -9.91
CA ASN A 189 -15.32 2.48 -10.16
C ASN A 189 -16.57 1.66 -10.42
N GLY A 190 -16.46 0.71 -11.35
CA GLY A 190 -17.47 -0.33 -11.53
C GLY A 190 -17.60 -1.22 -10.28
N PRO A 191 -18.54 -2.19 -10.31
CA PRO A 191 -18.67 -3.20 -9.27
C PRO A 191 -17.35 -3.97 -9.05
N ASP A 192 -16.94 -4.12 -7.80
CA ASP A 192 -15.83 -4.99 -7.43
C ASP A 192 -16.24 -6.49 -7.46
N HIS A 193 -15.36 -7.38 -7.01
CA HIS A 193 -15.63 -8.82 -6.94
C HIS A 193 -16.81 -9.19 -6.01
N THR A 194 -17.27 -8.28 -5.15
CA THR A 194 -18.46 -8.42 -4.30
C THR A 194 -19.71 -7.79 -4.93
N GLY A 195 -19.58 -7.17 -6.10
CA GLY A 195 -20.65 -6.45 -6.80
C GLY A 195 -20.87 -5.02 -6.32
N ARG A 196 -20.03 -4.50 -5.41
CA ARG A 196 -20.20 -3.16 -4.83
C ARG A 196 -19.52 -2.10 -5.68
N ARG A 197 -20.22 -1.00 -5.93
CA ARG A 197 -19.67 0.18 -6.62
C ARG A 197 -18.95 1.09 -5.65
N SER A 198 -18.03 1.90 -6.15
CA SER A 198 -17.27 2.83 -5.32
C SER A 198 -16.84 4.08 -6.08
N VAL A 199 -16.44 5.09 -5.31
CA VAL A 199 -15.68 6.24 -5.80
C VAL A 199 -14.31 6.27 -5.15
N SER A 200 -13.32 6.77 -5.87
CA SER A 200 -11.94 6.89 -5.36
C SER A 200 -11.34 8.24 -5.64
N LEU A 201 -10.46 8.68 -4.74
CA LEU A 201 -9.49 9.71 -5.07
C LEU A 201 -8.50 9.14 -6.10
N PRO A 202 -8.28 9.80 -7.25
CA PRO A 202 -7.48 9.23 -8.34
C PRO A 202 -6.06 8.82 -7.91
N TRP A 203 -5.67 7.59 -8.25
CA TRP A 203 -4.29 7.15 -8.11
C TRP A 203 -3.53 7.40 -9.41
N LEU A 204 -2.84 8.54 -9.51
CA LEU A 204 -2.11 8.90 -10.72
C LEU A 204 -0.94 7.94 -10.98
N THR A 205 -0.76 7.49 -12.21
CA THR A 205 0.41 6.70 -12.63
C THR A 205 1.65 7.57 -12.56
N LEU A 206 2.75 7.03 -12.03
CA LEU A 206 4.05 7.71 -12.12
C LEU A 206 4.68 7.40 -13.47
N GLU A 207 5.20 8.42 -14.11
CA GLU A 207 6.04 8.29 -15.28
C GLU A 207 7.51 8.37 -14.86
N PHE A 208 8.35 7.56 -15.51
CA PHE A 208 9.78 7.69 -15.33
C PHE A 208 10.20 9.05 -15.92
N PRO A 209 11.01 9.85 -15.21
CA PRO A 209 11.42 11.16 -15.72
C PRO A 209 12.15 11.01 -17.05
N SER A 210 11.77 11.83 -18.03
CA SER A 210 12.56 12.02 -19.24
C SER A 210 13.87 12.71 -18.86
N ILE A 211 14.99 12.06 -19.10
CA ILE A 211 16.34 12.63 -18.93
C ILE A 211 16.78 13.25 -20.26
#